data_AF-A0A1C0YVA1-F1
#
_entry.id   AF-A0A1C0YVA1-F1
#
_cell.length_a   1.000
_cell.length_b   1.000
_cell.length_c   1.000
_cell.angle_alpha   90.00
_cell.angle_beta   90.00
_cell.angle_gamma   90.00
#
_symmetry.space_group_name_H-M   'P 1'
#
loop_
_entity.id
_entity.type
_entity.pdbx_description
1 polymer ?
#
loop_
_entity_poly.entity_id
_entity_poly.type
_entity_poly.pdbx_seq_one_letter_code
_entity_poly.pdbx_strand_id
1 'polypeptide(L)'
;MEFHWTPKSVDYLTNVAAIDVSLHTNCDELSKNIDVFKLNELYEVHKDTAQEVLKKKHMYNDSKVKELYEDYPDLFKNELEVKNLIFGAYLEDENLGKRSLSKLIHDIYKNETNRT
;
A
#
# COMPACT_ATOMS: atom_id res chain seq x y z
N MET A 1 -4.52 -8.42 -11.64
CA MET A 1 -5.23 -7.21 -11.15
C MET A 1 -4.39 -6.62 -10.03
N GLU A 2 -4.06 -5.33 -10.14
CA GLU A 2 -3.14 -4.64 -9.25
C GLU A 2 -3.62 -3.22 -8.98
N PHE A 3 -3.52 -2.76 -7.74
CA PHE A 3 -3.78 -1.36 -7.41
C PHE A 3 -2.61 -0.50 -7.84
N HIS A 4 -2.90 0.63 -8.45
CA HIS A 4 -1.96 1.68 -8.80
C HIS A 4 -2.36 2.95 -8.08
N TRP A 5 -1.37 3.78 -7.75
CA TRP A 5 -1.62 5.12 -7.26
C TRP A 5 -0.93 6.17 -8.12
N THR A 6 -1.48 7.37 -8.18
CA THR A 6 -0.88 8.49 -8.91
C THR A 6 -1.06 9.79 -8.12
N PRO A 7 0.00 10.58 -7.92
CA PRO A 7 -0.13 11.90 -7.32
C PRO A 7 -0.74 12.88 -8.34
N LYS A 8 -1.78 13.62 -7.93
CA LYS A 8 -2.37 14.72 -8.72
C LYS A 8 -1.69 16.06 -8.45
N SER A 9 -1.00 16.19 -7.32
CA SER A 9 -0.24 17.38 -6.93
C SER A 9 0.88 17.03 -5.96
N VAL A 10 1.79 17.99 -5.74
CA VAL A 10 3.01 17.81 -4.93
C VAL A 10 2.75 17.63 -3.44
N ASP A 11 1.59 18.06 -2.95
CA ASP A 11 1.14 17.97 -1.56
C ASP A 11 0.38 16.66 -1.25
N TYR A 12 0.53 15.63 -2.09
CA TYR A 12 -0.15 14.33 -1.95
C TYR A 12 0.07 13.65 -0.58
N LEU A 13 1.17 13.95 0.11
CA LEU A 13 1.42 13.44 1.48
C LEU A 13 0.56 14.13 2.54
N THR A 14 0.02 15.32 2.29
CA THR A 14 -0.81 16.07 3.26
C THR A 14 -2.24 16.28 2.77
N ASN A 15 -2.52 16.01 1.50
CA ASN A 15 -3.81 16.20 0.86
C ASN A 15 -4.28 14.88 0.22
N VAL A 16 -5.28 14.22 0.81
CA VAL A 16 -5.77 12.92 0.32
C VAL A 16 -6.44 13.02 -1.05
N ALA A 17 -7.05 14.17 -1.38
CA ALA A 17 -7.67 14.40 -2.68
C ALA A 17 -6.63 14.48 -3.81
N ALA A 18 -5.36 14.71 -3.46
CA ALA A 18 -4.23 14.71 -4.37
C ALA A 18 -3.67 13.31 -4.67
N ILE A 19 -4.35 12.25 -4.24
CA ILE A 19 -4.01 10.86 -4.58
C ILE A 19 -5.16 10.26 -5.39
N ASP A 20 -4.80 9.59 -6.49
CA ASP A 20 -5.70 8.68 -7.19
C ASP A 20 -5.33 7.23 -6.92
N VAL A 21 -6.33 6.35 -6.83
CA VAL A 21 -6.12 4.90 -6.71
C VAL A 21 -6.99 4.22 -7.75
N SER A 22 -6.38 3.41 -8.61
CA SER A 22 -7.09 2.68 -9.66
C SER A 22 -6.65 1.23 -9.72
N LEU A 23 -7.57 0.36 -10.15
CA LEU A 23 -7.29 -1.04 -10.44
C LEU A 23 -6.92 -1.21 -11.91
N HIS A 24 -5.77 -1.82 -12.17
CA HIS A 24 -5.34 -2.19 -13.51
C HIS A 24 -5.27 -3.72 -13.66
N THR A 25 -5.63 -4.20 -14.85
CA THR A 25 -5.57 -5.62 -15.20
C THR A 25 -5.39 -5.79 -16.70
N ASN A 26 -4.62 -6.81 -17.09
CA ASN A 26 -4.39 -7.15 -18.49
C ASN A 26 -5.34 -8.26 -18.98
N CYS A 27 -6.39 -8.55 -18.20
CA CYS A 27 -7.36 -9.61 -18.45
C CYS A 27 -8.76 -9.00 -18.62
N ASP A 28 -9.36 -9.22 -19.79
CA ASP A 28 -10.66 -8.66 -20.19
C ASP A 28 -11.82 -9.14 -19.32
N GLU A 29 -11.75 -10.34 -18.75
CA GLU A 29 -12.78 -10.85 -17.83
C GLU A 29 -12.73 -10.09 -16.50
N LEU A 30 -11.51 -9.82 -16.01
CA LEU A 30 -11.32 -9.04 -14.78
C LEU A 30 -11.65 -7.57 -14.98
N SER A 31 -11.43 -6.99 -16.17
CA SER A 31 -11.83 -5.60 -16.43
C SER A 31 -13.34 -5.44 -16.37
N LYS A 32 -14.10 -6.36 -17.00
CA LYS A 32 -15.57 -6.39 -16.88
C LYS A 32 -16.03 -6.50 -15.43
N ASN A 33 -15.35 -7.31 -14.61
CA ASN A 33 -15.68 -7.42 -13.18
C ASN A 33 -15.40 -6.11 -12.43
N ILE A 34 -14.28 -5.43 -12.72
CA ILE A 34 -13.99 -4.11 -12.14
C ILE A 34 -15.12 -3.12 -12.45
N ASP A 35 -15.61 -3.12 -13.69
CA ASP A 35 -16.69 -2.22 -14.13
C ASP A 35 -18.04 -2.58 -13.51
N VAL A 36 -18.44 -3.86 -13.57
CA VAL A 36 -19.74 -4.35 -13.06
C VAL A 36 -19.85 -4.15 -11.54
N PHE A 37 -18.78 -4.45 -10.80
CA PHE A 37 -18.74 -4.26 -9.35
C PHE A 37 -18.32 -2.86 -8.92
N LYS A 38 -18.03 -1.96 -9.88
CA LYS A 38 -17.63 -0.58 -9.61
C LYS A 38 -16.45 -0.50 -8.64
N LEU A 39 -15.47 -1.40 -8.83
CA LEU A 39 -14.40 -1.57 -7.85
C LEU A 39 -13.55 -0.31 -7.70
N ASN A 40 -13.30 0.43 -8.78
CA ASN A 40 -12.60 1.71 -8.67
C ASN A 40 -13.33 2.66 -7.71
N GLU A 41 -14.64 2.85 -7.89
CA GLU A 41 -15.47 3.71 -7.02
C GLU A 41 -15.52 3.22 -5.57
N LEU A 42 -15.52 1.90 -5.35
CA LEU A 42 -15.49 1.32 -4.00
C LEU A 42 -14.16 1.61 -3.30
N TYR A 43 -13.04 1.45 -4.01
CA TYR A 43 -11.71 1.65 -3.45
C TYR A 43 -11.28 3.12 -3.38
N GLU A 44 -11.94 4.02 -4.11
CA GLU A 44 -11.82 5.47 -3.95
C GLU A 44 -12.09 5.92 -2.51
N VAL A 45 -13.00 5.23 -1.80
CA VAL A 45 -13.31 5.50 -0.38
C VAL A 45 -12.09 5.23 0.52
N HIS A 46 -11.16 4.38 0.08
CA HIS A 46 -9.96 3.97 0.83
C HIS A 46 -8.69 4.68 0.35
N LYS A 47 -8.81 5.84 -0.30
CA LYS A 47 -7.67 6.68 -0.71
C LYS A 47 -6.79 7.13 0.46
N ASP A 48 -7.39 7.35 1.62
CA ASP A 48 -6.70 7.66 2.86
C ASP A 48 -5.72 6.54 3.28
N THR A 49 -6.11 5.28 3.07
CA THR A 49 -5.27 4.10 3.32
C THR A 49 -4.03 4.13 2.42
N ALA A 50 -4.20 4.47 1.13
CA ALA A 50 -3.06 4.63 0.22
C ALA A 50 -2.12 5.75 0.70
N GLN A 51 -2.66 6.91 1.11
CA GLN A 51 -1.85 8.00 1.67
C GLN A 51 -1.09 7.58 2.93
N GLU A 52 -1.74 6.82 3.82
CA GLU A 52 -1.13 6.30 5.05
C GLU A 52 0.07 5.41 4.74
N VAL A 53 -0.04 4.52 3.75
CA VAL A 53 1.08 3.69 3.29
C VAL A 53 2.23 4.56 2.79
N LEU A 54 1.95 5.61 2.00
CA LEU A 54 2.98 6.52 1.50
C LEU A 54 3.68 7.31 2.62
N LYS A 55 2.91 7.81 3.60
CA LYS A 55 3.45 8.47 4.79
C LYS A 55 4.34 7.53 5.59
N LYS A 56 3.87 6.31 5.85
CA LYS A 56 4.63 5.29 6.57
C LYS A 56 5.91 4.93 5.83
N LYS A 57 5.87 4.75 4.51
CA LYS A 57 7.06 4.47 3.71
C LYS A 57 8.07 5.62 3.75
N HIS A 58 7.60 6.86 3.83
CA HIS A 58 8.46 8.04 4.00
C HIS A 58 9.11 8.10 5.40
N MET A 59 8.33 7.84 6.45
CA MET A 59 8.80 7.91 7.84
C MET A 59 9.68 6.71 8.25
N TYR A 60 9.30 5.52 7.79
CA TYR A 60 9.89 4.23 8.15
C TYR A 60 10.65 3.65 6.95
N ASN A 61 11.67 4.37 6.51
CA ASN A 61 12.63 3.84 5.54
C ASN A 61 13.38 2.62 6.11
N ASP A 62 14.12 1.90 5.27
CA ASP A 62 14.82 0.68 5.69
C ASP A 62 15.77 0.90 6.88
N SER A 63 16.46 2.06 6.94
CA SER A 63 17.31 2.39 8.08
C SER A 63 16.52 2.54 9.37
N LYS A 64 15.36 3.20 9.35
CA LYS A 64 14.48 3.35 10.52
C LYS A 64 13.85 2.02 10.92
N VAL A 65 13.47 1.17 9.96
CA VAL A 65 12.98 -0.18 10.24
C VAL A 65 14.05 -1.01 10.93
N LYS A 66 15.29 -0.96 10.44
CA LYS A 66 16.42 -1.65 11.06
C LYS A 66 16.70 -1.15 12.47
N GLU A 67 16.71 0.16 12.68
CA GLU A 67 16.83 0.77 14.01
C GLU A 67 15.74 0.24 14.97
N LEU A 68 14.48 0.23 14.53
CA LEU A 68 13.37 -0.32 15.35
C LEU A 68 13.53 -1.82 15.65
N TYR A 69 14.08 -2.60 14.72
CA TYR A 69 14.38 -4.00 14.96
C TYR A 69 15.49 -4.16 16.01
N GLU A 70 16.54 -3.35 15.92
CA GLU A 70 17.70 -3.38 16.84
C GLU A 70 17.35 -2.84 18.25
N ASP A 71 16.48 -1.83 18.34
CA ASP A 71 16.03 -1.25 19.62
C ASP A 71 15.13 -2.21 20.42
N TYR A 72 14.45 -3.15 19.75
CA TYR A 72 13.51 -4.09 20.35
C TYR A 72 13.75 -5.54 19.87
N PRO A 73 14.93 -6.14 20.15
CA PRO A 73 15.34 -7.42 19.57
C PRO A 73 14.48 -8.60 20.02
N ASP A 74 13.81 -8.50 21.17
CA ASP A 74 12.93 -9.55 21.69
C ASP A 74 11.47 -9.45 21.17
N LEU A 75 11.11 -8.32 20.54
CA LEU A 75 9.74 -8.07 20.09
C LEU A 75 9.48 -8.58 18.66
N PHE A 76 10.53 -8.71 17.86
CA PHE A 76 10.44 -9.00 16.43
C PHE A 76 11.39 -10.11 16.03
N LYS A 77 10.96 -10.96 15.11
CA LYS A 77 11.77 -12.06 14.54
C LYS A 77 12.70 -11.58 13.42
N ASN A 78 12.31 -10.52 12.73
CA ASN A 78 13.04 -9.92 11.61
C ASN A 78 12.45 -8.54 11.25
N GLU A 79 13.15 -7.80 10.38
CA GLU A 79 12.70 -6.49 9.86
C GLU A 79 11.37 -6.56 9.09
N LEU A 80 11.04 -7.71 8.48
CA LEU A 80 9.78 -7.88 7.76
C LEU A 80 8.58 -7.90 8.71
N GLU A 81 8.72 -8.47 9.91
CA GLU A 81 7.68 -8.41 10.95
C GLU A 81 7.45 -6.97 11.44
N VAL A 82 8.52 -6.18 11.55
CA VAL A 82 8.43 -4.73 11.86
C VAL A 82 7.65 -4.00 10.77
N LYS A 83 7.95 -4.27 9.50
CA LYS A 83 7.19 -3.69 8.36
C LYS A 83 5.73 -4.12 8.39
N ASN A 84 5.44 -5.41 8.60
CA ASN A 84 4.08 -5.93 8.69
C ASN A 84 3.27 -5.28 9.84
N LEU A 85 3.93 -4.96 10.96
CA LEU A 85 3.33 -4.20 12.05
C LEU A 85 3.04 -2.75 11.62
N ILE A 86 4.03 -2.05 11.08
CA ILE A 86 3.91 -0.63 10.67
C ILE A 86 2.79 -0.46 9.64
N PHE A 87 2.79 -1.28 8.59
CA PHE A 87 1.83 -1.17 7.49
C PHE A 87 0.47 -1.80 7.82
N GLY A 88 0.36 -2.58 8.89
CA GLY A 88 -0.89 -3.21 9.29
C GLY A 88 -1.35 -4.32 8.33
N ALA A 89 -0.53 -4.73 7.38
CA ALA A 89 -0.77 -5.80 6.42
C ALA A 89 0.45 -6.71 6.29
N TYR A 90 0.26 -7.89 5.74
CA TYR A 90 1.38 -8.74 5.33
C TYR A 90 1.91 -8.27 3.98
N LEU A 91 3.21 -8.02 3.90
CA LEU A 91 3.88 -7.62 2.65
C LEU A 91 4.29 -8.82 1.80
N GLU A 92 4.08 -10.03 2.31
CA GLU A 92 4.28 -11.29 1.61
C GLU A 92 3.04 -11.67 0.77
N ASP A 93 3.26 -12.06 -0.48
CA ASP A 93 2.19 -12.36 -1.44
C ASP A 93 1.28 -13.51 -0.99
N GLU A 94 1.81 -14.49 -0.25
CA GLU A 94 1.07 -15.67 0.23
C GLU A 94 0.06 -15.31 1.33
N ASN A 95 0.18 -14.13 1.93
CA ASN A 95 -0.55 -13.73 3.13
C ASN A 95 -1.54 -12.58 2.91
N LEU A 96 -1.75 -12.14 1.65
CA LEU A 96 -2.65 -11.04 1.32
C LEU A 96 -4.12 -11.28 1.70
N GLY A 97 -4.54 -12.53 1.88
CA GLY A 97 -5.89 -12.87 2.33
C GLY A 97 -6.13 -12.74 3.84
N LYS A 98 -5.09 -12.50 4.65
CA LYS A 98 -5.20 -12.59 6.12
C LYS A 98 -5.75 -11.33 6.80
N ARG A 99 -5.73 -10.17 6.13
CA ARG A 99 -6.30 -8.92 6.65
C ARG A 99 -7.06 -8.16 5.57
N SER A 100 -8.05 -7.37 5.99
CA SER A 100 -8.77 -6.45 5.12
C SER A 100 -7.81 -5.49 4.41
N LEU A 101 -8.09 -5.16 3.14
CA LEU A 101 -7.31 -4.22 2.33
C LEU A 101 -5.83 -4.58 2.14
N SER A 102 -5.37 -5.78 2.53
CA SER A 102 -3.94 -6.14 2.40
C SER A 102 -3.46 -6.06 0.97
N LYS A 103 -4.28 -6.45 -0.02
CA LYS A 103 -3.93 -6.34 -1.45
C LYS A 103 -3.69 -4.89 -1.87
N LEU A 104 -4.52 -3.95 -1.41
CA LEU A 104 -4.31 -2.52 -1.65
C LEU A 104 -3.01 -2.06 -1.01
N ILE A 105 -2.85 -2.27 0.30
CA ILE A 105 -1.67 -1.83 1.06
C ILE A 105 -0.38 -2.37 0.44
N HIS A 106 -0.36 -3.65 0.13
CA HIS A 106 0.76 -4.34 -0.49
C HIS A 106 1.14 -3.73 -1.85
N ASP A 107 0.15 -3.54 -2.72
CA ASP A 107 0.39 -2.99 -4.06
C ASP A 107 0.87 -1.54 -3.97
N ILE A 108 0.29 -0.71 -3.08
CA ILE A 108 0.78 0.66 -2.85
C ILE A 108 2.20 0.66 -2.29
N TYR A 109 2.53 -0.27 -1.39
CA TYR A 109 3.87 -0.39 -0.81
C TYR A 109 4.92 -0.77 -1.85
N LYS A 110 4.62 -1.77 -2.69
CA LYS A 110 5.50 -2.25 -3.76
C LYS A 110 5.66 -1.22 -4.88
N ASN A 111 4.60 -0.48 -5.19
CA ASN A 111 4.62 0.53 -6.25
C ASN A 111 5.42 1.77 -5.83
N GLU A 112 6.68 1.81 -6.24
CA GLU A 112 7.44 3.05 -6.32
C GLU A 112 7.12 3.73 -7.65
N THR A 113 6.53 4.93 -7.60
CA THR A 113 6.57 5.81 -8.77
C THR A 113 8.05 5.99 -9.09
N ASN A 114 8.50 5.51 -10.25
CA ASN A 114 9.84 5.73 -10.75
C ASN A 114 10.17 7.22 -10.59
N ARG A 115 10.94 7.55 -9.55
CA ARG A 115 11.49 8.89 -9.34
C ARG A 115 12.65 9.03 -10.32
N THR A 116 12.34 9.31 -11.57
CA THR A 116 13.26 9.91 -12.54
C THR A 116 13.05 11.41 -12.59
#